data_AF-A0A661Z0Z0-F1
#
_entry.id   AF-A0A661Z0Z0-F1
#
_cell.length_a   1.000
_cell.length_b   1.000
_cell.length_c   1.000
_cell.angle_alpha   90.00
_cell.angle_beta   90.00
_cell.angle_gamma   90.00
#
_symmetry.space_group_name_H-M   'P 1'
#
loop_
_entity.id
_entity.type
_entity.pdbx_description
1 polymer ?
#
loop_
_entity_poly.entity_id
_entity_poly.type
_entity_poly.pdbx_seq_one_letter_code
_entity_poly.pdbx_strand_id
1 'polypeptide(L)'
;MKLNEELIRSTFDMMVKYRPALNKYLIVDEDEDEDDEVDYRILGDLIIKNFPWPIGVELRRLFSGSMRQLDRHRLDQIFKTIERIMQFISFTMLAQVWDDVESKKIEAPKSLTNDFEKRFSVLSMGTYSWIIRMLGKTYKEQGQEWFMTEMGENFDKKFFESLDFWIPERNEIGHYQINLTSEDIEKRCVEYEKKLAVILQKMAFVVKYKLISIRDIHVEKDRIQKDPQFLHIVNLLNSGDSDFKSKEMKNNLYTDSKSVLLLKSLKNIDVFLNLSPLIIDTNTEVLDTTDKFDIKKDIFMYTKYRSGHLMYIGTEVTEKCDLRSLSNYSILVNEYESMVKTIVS
;
A
#
# COMPACT_ATOMS: atom_id res chain seq x y z
N MET A 1 22.30 -14.54 15.03
CA MET A 1 21.37 -13.53 14.50
C MET A 1 19.98 -14.14 14.52
N LYS A 2 19.05 -13.56 15.28
CA LYS A 2 17.67 -14.07 15.33
C LYS A 2 16.95 -13.68 14.03
N LEU A 3 15.95 -14.48 13.66
CA LEU A 3 15.15 -14.28 12.45
C LEU A 3 14.54 -12.87 12.40
N ASN A 4 14.44 -12.27 11.20
CA ASN A 4 13.99 -10.90 10.94
C ASN A 4 14.95 -9.77 11.39
N GLU A 5 15.93 -9.99 12.27
CA GLU A 5 16.75 -8.89 12.82
C GLU A 5 17.47 -8.10 11.73
N GLU A 6 18.08 -8.77 10.75
CA GLU A 6 18.78 -8.10 9.64
C GLU A 6 17.81 -7.31 8.74
N LEU A 7 16.65 -7.88 8.43
CA LEU A 7 15.61 -7.20 7.66
C LEU A 7 15.08 -5.97 8.41
N ILE A 8 14.78 -6.11 9.70
CA ILE A 8 14.28 -5.03 10.56
C ILE A 8 15.34 -3.94 10.65
N ARG A 9 16.58 -4.28 11.01
CA ARG A 9 17.67 -3.31 11.16
C ARG A 9 17.89 -2.53 9.88
N SER A 10 18.15 -3.22 8.77
CA SER A 10 18.47 -2.58 7.50
C SER A 10 17.32 -1.70 6.98
N THR A 11 16.08 -2.13 7.15
CA THR A 11 14.90 -1.33 6.78
C THR A 11 14.77 -0.09 7.68
N PHE A 12 14.90 -0.25 8.99
CA PHE A 12 14.77 0.84 9.96
C PHE A 12 15.87 1.89 9.78
N ASP A 13 17.13 1.47 9.60
CA ASP A 13 18.26 2.34 9.31
C ASP A 13 17.99 3.22 8.07
N MET A 14 17.33 2.65 7.06
CA MET A 14 16.94 3.41 5.87
C MET A 14 15.78 4.37 6.14
N MET A 15 14.81 3.98 6.97
CA MET A 15 13.72 4.86 7.39
C MET A 15 14.24 6.08 8.16
N VAL A 16 15.28 5.91 8.99
CA VAL A 16 15.91 7.02 9.73
C VAL A 16 16.46 8.09 8.79
N LYS A 17 17.01 7.70 7.62
CA LYS A 17 17.49 8.67 6.62
C LYS A 17 16.38 9.58 6.09
N TYR A 18 15.18 9.04 5.93
CA TYR A 18 14.01 9.80 5.46
C TYR A 18 13.24 10.48 6.59
N ARG A 19 13.39 10.01 7.83
CA ARG A 19 12.77 10.59 9.02
C ARG A 19 13.75 10.55 10.21
N PRO A 20 14.66 11.54 10.33
CA PRO A 20 15.70 11.56 11.36
C PRO A 20 15.20 11.49 12.80
N ALA A 21 13.95 11.92 13.06
CA ALA A 21 13.31 11.81 14.37
C ALA A 21 13.16 10.36 14.89
N LEU A 22 13.34 9.35 14.02
CA LEU A 22 13.37 7.93 14.40
C LEU A 22 14.73 7.51 15.00
N ASN A 23 15.80 8.30 14.84
CA ASN A 23 17.14 7.96 15.33
C ASN A 23 17.20 7.77 16.85
N LYS A 24 16.30 8.42 17.59
CA LYS A 24 16.19 8.26 19.06
C LYS A 24 15.90 6.83 19.53
N TYR A 25 15.42 5.96 18.64
CA TYR A 25 15.17 4.55 18.94
C TYR A 25 16.38 3.64 18.65
N LEU A 26 17.47 4.21 18.13
CA LEU A 26 18.75 3.53 17.92
C LEU A 26 19.78 3.90 18.99
N ILE A 27 19.50 4.92 19.80
CA ILE A 27 20.38 5.35 20.89
C ILE A 27 20.08 4.45 22.08
N VAL A 28 21.12 3.76 22.53
CA VAL A 28 21.21 3.08 23.81
C VAL A 28 21.86 4.09 24.76
N ASP A 29 21.30 4.29 25.96
CA ASP A 29 21.91 5.20 26.94
C ASP A 29 23.23 4.59 27.45
N GLU A 30 24.35 5.31 27.29
CA GLU A 30 25.69 4.83 27.67
C GLU A 30 25.89 4.73 29.21
N ASP A 31 24.91 5.19 29.99
CA ASP A 31 24.90 5.22 31.46
C ASP A 31 24.04 4.09 32.10
N GLU A 32 23.27 3.35 31.30
CA GLU A 32 22.57 2.12 31.71
C GLU A 32 23.40 0.92 31.23
N ASP A 33 23.37 -0.20 31.97
CA ASP A 33 24.34 -1.31 31.93
C ASP A 33 24.78 -1.75 30.51
N GLU A 34 26.01 -2.29 30.37
CA GLU A 34 26.62 -2.82 29.11
C GLU A 34 25.75 -3.84 28.32
N ASP A 35 24.56 -4.20 28.82
CA ASP A 35 23.57 -5.12 28.27
C ASP A 35 22.38 -4.44 27.55
N ASP A 36 22.34 -3.11 27.43
CA ASP A 36 21.27 -2.42 26.68
C ASP A 36 21.41 -2.62 25.16
N GLU A 37 21.00 -3.78 24.67
CA GLU A 37 20.88 -4.04 23.24
C GLU A 37 19.64 -3.34 22.66
N VAL A 38 19.76 -2.83 21.43
CA VAL A 38 18.63 -2.28 20.65
C VAL A 38 17.50 -3.31 20.56
N ASP A 39 16.32 -2.98 21.10
CA ASP A 39 15.16 -3.87 21.03
C ASP A 39 14.55 -3.90 19.62
N TYR A 40 14.90 -4.92 18.85
CA TYR A 40 14.39 -5.16 17.50
C TYR A 40 12.86 -5.31 17.44
N ARG A 41 12.17 -5.63 18.54
CA ARG A 41 10.70 -5.66 18.57
C ARG A 41 10.13 -4.26 18.46
N ILE A 42 10.73 -3.30 19.17
CA ILE A 42 10.35 -1.89 19.10
C ILE A 42 10.60 -1.37 17.68
N LEU A 43 11.76 -1.68 17.09
CA LEU A 43 12.05 -1.30 15.71
C LEU A 43 11.06 -1.92 14.71
N GLY A 44 10.77 -3.22 14.85
CA GLY A 44 9.78 -3.93 14.03
C GLY A 44 8.40 -3.31 14.09
N ASP A 45 7.92 -2.97 15.30
CA ASP A 45 6.65 -2.28 15.51
C ASP A 45 6.62 -0.89 14.86
N LEU A 46 7.74 -0.15 14.93
CA LEU A 46 7.86 1.14 14.27
C LEU A 46 7.86 1.01 12.75
N ILE A 47 8.49 -0.01 12.17
CA ILE A 47 8.39 -0.30 10.73
C ILE A 47 6.92 -0.53 10.37
N ILE A 48 6.25 -1.47 11.05
CA ILE A 48 4.84 -1.81 10.85
C ILE A 48 3.98 -0.54 10.89
N LYS A 49 4.14 0.31 11.92
CA LYS A 49 3.35 1.54 12.13
C LYS A 49 3.58 2.64 11.10
N ASN A 50 4.70 2.62 10.38
CA ASN A 50 5.07 3.68 9.45
C ASN A 50 4.88 3.28 7.98
N PHE A 51 4.79 1.99 7.67
CA PHE A 51 4.36 1.53 6.36
C PHE A 51 2.84 1.69 6.18
N PRO A 52 2.36 1.91 4.94
CA PRO A 52 0.92 1.94 4.64
C PRO A 52 0.22 0.66 5.12
N TRP A 53 -1.00 0.80 5.64
CA TRP A 53 -1.76 -0.31 6.24
C TRP A 53 -1.66 -1.65 5.50
N PRO A 54 -1.90 -1.74 4.17
CA PRO A 54 -1.84 -3.03 3.48
C PRO A 54 -0.49 -3.72 3.61
N ILE A 55 0.61 -2.97 3.56
CA ILE A 55 1.97 -3.52 3.71
C ILE A 55 2.24 -3.82 5.19
N GLY A 56 1.87 -2.91 6.07
CA GLY A 56 2.09 -3.04 7.51
C GLY A 56 1.43 -4.27 8.12
N VAL A 57 0.23 -4.67 7.66
CA VAL A 57 -0.44 -5.91 8.06
C VAL A 57 0.38 -7.15 7.71
N GLU A 58 0.94 -7.22 6.51
CA GLU A 58 1.75 -8.37 6.09
C GLU A 58 3.11 -8.41 6.80
N LEU A 59 3.72 -7.25 7.08
CA LEU A 59 4.92 -7.16 7.91
C LEU A 59 4.65 -7.60 9.34
N ARG A 60 3.51 -7.20 9.93
CA ARG A 60 3.09 -7.64 11.27
C ARG A 60 2.94 -9.15 11.34
N ARG A 61 2.37 -9.78 10.31
CA ARG A 61 2.30 -11.24 10.20
C ARG A 61 3.70 -11.86 10.08
N LEU A 62 4.56 -11.33 9.20
CA LEU A 62 5.91 -11.84 8.97
C LEU A 62 6.83 -11.75 10.20
N PHE A 63 6.67 -10.70 11.02
CA PHE A 63 7.45 -10.48 12.24
C PHE A 63 6.88 -11.21 13.47
N SER A 64 5.68 -11.78 13.35
CA SER A 64 5.02 -12.47 14.46
C SER A 64 5.75 -13.75 14.88
N GLY A 65 5.50 -14.19 16.12
CA GLY A 65 6.09 -15.40 16.68
C GLY A 65 5.74 -16.68 15.90
N SER A 66 4.58 -16.73 15.24
CA SER A 66 4.16 -17.89 14.44
C SER A 66 4.95 -18.05 13.15
N MET A 67 5.64 -17.01 12.69
CA MET A 67 6.48 -17.05 11.49
C MET A 67 7.96 -17.29 11.81
N ARG A 68 8.30 -17.75 13.02
CA ARG A 68 9.69 -18.01 13.42
C ARG A 68 10.32 -19.24 12.78
N GLN A 69 9.50 -20.19 12.34
CA GLN A 69 9.99 -21.40 11.69
C GLN A 69 10.25 -21.11 10.21
N LEU A 70 11.36 -21.64 9.69
CA LEU A 70 11.74 -21.52 8.28
C LEU A 70 10.98 -22.55 7.42
N ASP A 71 9.65 -22.49 7.50
CA ASP A 71 8.75 -23.47 6.88
C ASP A 71 7.98 -22.89 5.69
N ARG A 72 7.08 -23.71 5.12
CA ARG A 72 6.25 -23.30 3.98
C ARG A 72 5.35 -22.10 4.33
N HIS A 73 4.88 -22.00 5.57
CA HIS A 73 4.02 -20.90 5.98
C HIS A 73 4.78 -19.58 5.99
N ARG A 74 6.01 -19.57 6.49
CA ARG A 74 6.88 -18.39 6.40
C ARG A 74 7.16 -18.01 4.96
N LEU A 75 7.51 -18.98 4.11
CA LEU A 75 7.76 -18.73 2.68
C LEU A 75 6.55 -18.10 2.00
N ASP A 76 5.35 -18.66 2.22
CA ASP A 76 4.10 -18.12 1.68
C ASP A 76 3.82 -16.71 2.21
N GLN A 77 4.15 -16.41 3.47
CA GLN A 77 4.01 -15.07 4.05
C GLN A 77 4.99 -14.07 3.42
N ILE A 78 6.23 -14.46 3.11
CA ILE A 78 7.18 -13.62 2.35
C ILE A 78 6.58 -13.26 0.98
N PHE A 79 6.01 -14.24 0.26
CA PHE A 79 5.33 -13.99 -1.02
C PHE A 79 4.14 -13.05 -0.88
N LYS A 80 3.30 -13.23 0.13
CA LYS A 80 2.17 -12.31 0.39
C LYS A 80 2.65 -10.89 0.65
N THR A 81 3.73 -10.73 1.43
CA THR A 81 4.31 -9.42 1.73
C THR A 81 4.80 -8.73 0.46
N ILE A 82 5.59 -9.39 -0.40
CA ILE A 82 6.07 -8.76 -1.64
C ILE A 82 4.93 -8.53 -2.64
N GLU A 83 3.97 -9.45 -2.76
CA GLU A 83 2.80 -9.28 -3.62
C GLU A 83 2.01 -8.03 -3.22
N ARG A 84 1.80 -7.84 -1.91
CA ARG A 84 1.09 -6.68 -1.38
C ARG A 84 1.86 -5.37 -1.57
N ILE A 85 3.19 -5.41 -1.41
CA ILE A 85 4.07 -4.28 -1.72
C ILE A 85 3.93 -3.88 -3.20
N MET A 86 4.06 -4.84 -4.11
CA MET A 86 3.93 -4.60 -5.55
C MET A 86 2.54 -4.08 -5.92
N GLN A 87 1.48 -4.66 -5.33
CA GLN A 87 0.11 -4.19 -5.54
C GLN A 87 -0.04 -2.72 -5.10
N PHE A 88 0.40 -2.37 -3.90
CA PHE A 88 0.31 -1.00 -3.37
C PHE A 88 1.09 0.01 -4.23
N ILE A 89 2.32 -0.32 -4.61
CA ILE A 89 3.13 0.54 -5.49
C ILE A 89 2.42 0.73 -6.83
N SER A 90 1.97 -0.35 -7.46
CA SER A 90 1.31 -0.30 -8.76
C SER A 90 0.06 0.58 -8.73
N PHE A 91 -0.72 0.50 -7.65
CA PHE A 91 -1.93 1.31 -7.48
C PHE A 91 -1.61 2.77 -7.22
N THR A 92 -0.56 3.06 -6.45
CA THR A 92 -0.11 4.44 -6.21
C THR A 92 0.36 5.08 -7.52
N MET A 93 1.15 4.37 -8.32
CA MET A 93 1.62 4.87 -9.61
C MET A 93 0.46 5.03 -10.61
N LEU A 94 -0.47 4.07 -10.64
CA LEU A 94 -1.61 4.08 -11.54
C LEU A 94 -2.59 5.22 -11.22
N ALA A 95 -2.88 5.45 -9.95
CA ALA A 95 -3.71 6.57 -9.51
C ALA A 95 -3.14 7.90 -9.98
N GLN A 96 -1.82 8.12 -9.80
CA GLN A 96 -1.20 9.36 -10.25
C GLN A 96 -1.24 9.50 -11.78
N VAL A 97 -0.99 8.42 -12.51
CA VAL A 97 -1.05 8.42 -13.98
C VAL A 97 -2.44 8.76 -14.46
N TRP A 98 -3.48 8.24 -13.82
CA TRP A 98 -4.85 8.60 -14.15
C TRP A 98 -5.07 10.12 -13.98
N ASP A 99 -4.75 10.69 -12.82
CA ASP A 99 -4.88 12.14 -12.56
C ASP A 99 -4.07 12.97 -13.59
N ASP A 100 -2.85 12.55 -13.90
CA ASP A 100 -1.94 13.28 -14.78
C ASP A 100 -2.35 13.16 -16.26
N VAL A 101 -2.95 12.05 -16.69
CA VAL A 101 -3.55 11.92 -18.04
C VAL A 101 -4.83 12.76 -18.13
N GLU A 102 -5.71 12.69 -17.13
CA GLU A 102 -6.96 13.44 -17.09
C GLU A 102 -6.71 14.96 -17.11
N SER A 103 -5.69 15.41 -16.38
CA SER A 103 -5.23 16.81 -16.38
C SER A 103 -4.31 17.17 -17.55
N LYS A 104 -4.07 16.26 -18.49
CA LYS A 104 -3.22 16.44 -19.69
C LYS A 104 -1.78 16.84 -19.39
N LYS A 105 -1.25 16.48 -18.21
CA LYS A 105 0.16 16.66 -17.87
C LYS A 105 1.04 15.64 -18.57
N ILE A 106 0.50 14.43 -18.81
CA ILE A 106 1.19 13.34 -19.50
C ILE A 106 0.31 12.76 -20.59
N GLU A 107 0.96 12.16 -21.59
CA GLU A 107 0.27 11.30 -22.55
C GLU A 107 0.30 9.85 -22.05
N ALA A 108 -0.85 9.17 -22.14
CA ALA A 108 -0.95 7.75 -21.81
C ALA A 108 -0.01 6.93 -22.72
N PRO A 109 0.84 6.05 -22.17
CA PRO A 109 1.76 5.26 -22.98
C PRO A 109 1.00 4.33 -23.92
N LYS A 110 1.34 4.32 -25.21
CA LYS A 110 0.73 3.37 -26.18
C LYS A 110 0.91 1.90 -25.77
N SER A 111 1.99 1.59 -25.05
CA SER A 111 2.22 0.25 -24.50
C SER A 111 1.32 -0.08 -23.29
N LEU A 112 0.83 0.94 -22.58
CA LEU A 112 -0.18 0.79 -21.54
C LEU A 112 -1.53 0.53 -22.20
N THR A 113 -1.97 1.43 -23.09
CA THR A 113 -3.33 1.42 -23.67
C THR A 113 -3.71 0.09 -24.30
N ASN A 114 -2.82 -0.52 -25.09
CA ASN A 114 -3.09 -1.76 -25.83
C ASN A 114 -3.31 -3.00 -24.94
N ASP A 115 -2.64 -3.07 -23.80
CA ASP A 115 -2.59 -4.25 -22.94
C ASP A 115 -3.32 -4.05 -21.61
N PHE A 116 -3.65 -2.80 -21.25
CA PHE A 116 -4.15 -2.43 -19.93
C PHE A 116 -5.45 -3.15 -19.59
N GLU A 117 -6.51 -2.97 -20.39
CA GLU A 117 -7.82 -3.56 -20.07
C GLU A 117 -7.74 -5.08 -19.89
N LYS A 118 -7.02 -5.76 -20.79
CA LYS A 118 -6.81 -7.21 -20.72
C LYS A 118 -6.06 -7.62 -19.45
N ARG A 119 -4.93 -6.98 -19.15
CA ARG A 119 -4.08 -7.33 -17.99
C ARG A 119 -4.68 -6.89 -16.66
N PHE A 120 -5.44 -5.79 -16.65
CA PHE A 120 -6.02 -5.19 -15.45
C PHE A 120 -7.36 -5.83 -15.05
N SER A 121 -8.01 -6.54 -15.98
CA SER A 121 -9.23 -7.30 -15.71
C SER A 121 -9.05 -8.40 -14.65
N VAL A 122 -7.85 -9.01 -14.56
CA VAL A 122 -7.48 -9.99 -13.53
C VAL A 122 -6.03 -9.78 -13.13
N LEU A 123 -5.82 -9.30 -11.91
CA LEU A 123 -4.49 -8.94 -11.43
C LEU A 123 -3.67 -10.15 -10.97
N SER A 124 -2.36 -10.05 -11.20
CA SER A 124 -1.35 -11.02 -10.79
C SER A 124 -0.06 -10.28 -10.43
N MET A 125 0.88 -10.96 -9.79
CA MET A 125 2.21 -10.40 -9.52
C MET A 125 2.92 -9.92 -10.80
N GLY A 126 2.75 -10.65 -11.90
CA GLY A 126 3.27 -10.23 -13.21
C GLY A 126 2.61 -8.96 -13.74
N THR A 127 1.30 -8.77 -13.49
CA THR A 127 0.61 -7.53 -13.81
C THR A 127 1.17 -6.35 -13.02
N TYR A 128 1.42 -6.51 -11.72
CA TYR A 128 1.98 -5.43 -10.89
C TYR A 128 3.39 -5.03 -11.34
N SER A 129 4.29 -6.00 -11.59
CA SER A 129 5.64 -5.68 -12.09
C SER A 129 5.59 -4.94 -13.42
N TRP A 130 4.73 -5.40 -14.33
CA TRP A 130 4.54 -4.75 -15.63
C TRP A 130 4.07 -3.29 -15.49
N ILE A 131 3.06 -3.02 -14.65
CA ILE A 131 2.57 -1.66 -14.38
C ILE A 131 3.70 -0.80 -13.83
N ILE A 132 4.38 -1.25 -12.77
CA ILE A 132 5.44 -0.50 -12.09
C ILE A 132 6.55 -0.12 -13.07
N ARG A 133 7.05 -1.11 -13.84
CA ARG A 133 8.15 -0.90 -14.78
C ARG A 133 7.75 0.01 -15.93
N MET A 134 6.57 -0.20 -16.49
CA MET A 134 6.11 0.55 -17.65
C MET A 134 5.84 2.02 -17.27
N LEU A 135 5.11 2.26 -16.18
CA LEU A 135 4.84 3.61 -15.69
C LEU A 135 6.13 4.31 -15.23
N GLY A 136 7.02 3.59 -14.54
CA GLY A 136 8.35 4.07 -14.16
C GLY A 136 9.17 4.57 -15.34
N LYS A 137 9.15 3.82 -16.45
CA LYS A 137 9.80 4.21 -17.70
C LYS A 137 9.16 5.45 -18.31
N THR A 138 7.82 5.49 -18.39
CA THR A 138 7.08 6.61 -18.96
C THR A 138 7.38 7.94 -18.26
N TYR A 139 7.28 7.98 -16.93
CA TYR A 139 7.53 9.23 -16.19
C TYR A 139 8.96 9.72 -16.39
N LYS A 140 9.91 8.77 -16.40
CA LYS A 140 11.31 9.10 -16.68
C LYS A 140 11.52 9.67 -18.08
N GLU A 141 10.87 9.10 -19.10
CA GLU A 141 10.96 9.57 -20.50
C GLU A 141 10.27 10.92 -20.71
N GLN A 142 9.16 11.18 -20.02
CA GLN A 142 8.41 12.44 -20.11
C GLN A 142 8.91 13.51 -19.11
N GLY A 143 9.93 13.22 -18.31
CA GLY A 143 10.50 14.16 -17.33
C GLY A 143 9.55 14.56 -16.21
N GLN A 144 8.64 13.65 -15.82
CA GLN A 144 7.59 13.90 -14.84
C GLN A 144 7.97 13.39 -13.46
N GLU A 145 7.55 14.10 -12.43
CA GLU A 145 7.84 13.77 -11.04
C GLU A 145 6.73 12.90 -10.44
N TRP A 146 7.12 11.91 -9.63
CA TRP A 146 6.18 11.12 -8.84
C TRP A 146 5.66 11.92 -7.64
N PHE A 147 4.41 11.67 -7.24
CA PHE A 147 3.81 12.21 -6.03
C PHE A 147 4.68 11.88 -4.81
N MET A 148 5.13 10.62 -4.74
CA MET A 148 6.23 10.21 -3.87
C MET A 148 7.56 10.42 -4.58
N THR A 149 8.15 11.59 -4.39
CA THR A 149 9.27 12.09 -5.21
C THR A 149 10.47 11.15 -5.20
N GLU A 150 10.71 10.47 -4.07
CA GLU A 150 11.80 9.50 -3.90
C GLU A 150 11.69 8.27 -4.80
N MET A 151 10.53 7.98 -5.38
CA MET A 151 10.38 6.92 -6.39
C MET A 151 11.31 7.16 -7.58
N GLY A 152 11.52 8.42 -8.00
CA GLY A 152 12.38 8.75 -9.14
C GLY A 152 13.85 8.35 -8.92
N GLU A 153 14.32 8.41 -7.67
CA GLU A 153 15.69 8.05 -7.28
C GLU A 153 15.82 6.57 -6.91
N ASN A 154 14.79 6.01 -6.25
CA ASN A 154 14.86 4.66 -5.68
C ASN A 154 14.45 3.57 -6.67
N PHE A 155 13.51 3.85 -7.59
CA PHE A 155 12.99 2.87 -8.55
C PHE A 155 13.80 2.90 -9.84
N ASP A 156 15.06 2.53 -9.68
CA ASP A 156 16.02 2.40 -10.77
C ASP A 156 15.87 1.04 -11.51
N LYS A 157 16.74 0.82 -12.51
CA LYS A 157 16.77 -0.45 -13.26
C LYS A 157 16.94 -1.67 -12.34
N LYS A 158 17.74 -1.56 -11.27
CA LYS A 158 17.98 -2.68 -10.34
C LYS A 158 16.75 -2.98 -9.51
N PHE A 159 15.99 -1.95 -9.11
CA PHE A 159 14.71 -2.12 -8.43
C PHE A 159 13.71 -2.90 -9.30
N PHE A 160 13.57 -2.54 -10.58
CA PHE A 160 12.70 -3.29 -11.48
C PHE A 160 13.16 -4.74 -11.68
N GLU A 161 14.47 -4.97 -11.85
CA GLU A 161 15.04 -6.32 -11.94
C GLU A 161 14.78 -7.14 -10.66
N SER A 162 14.83 -6.50 -9.49
CA SER A 162 14.52 -7.17 -8.22
C SER A 162 13.05 -7.50 -8.05
N LEU A 163 12.13 -6.79 -8.72
CA LEU A 163 10.71 -7.14 -8.76
C LEU A 163 10.46 -8.31 -9.72
N ASP A 164 11.10 -8.29 -10.89
CA ASP A 164 10.95 -9.32 -11.92
C ASP A 164 11.39 -10.71 -11.43
N PHE A 165 12.34 -10.77 -10.48
CA PHE A 165 12.74 -12.00 -9.80
C PHE A 165 11.57 -12.77 -9.20
N TRP A 166 10.60 -12.10 -8.58
CA TRP A 166 9.56 -12.78 -7.79
C TRP A 166 8.51 -13.51 -8.63
N ILE A 167 8.33 -13.11 -9.88
CA ILE A 167 7.31 -13.64 -10.77
C ILE A 167 7.51 -15.14 -11.06
N PRO A 168 8.66 -15.60 -11.59
CA PRO A 168 8.89 -17.03 -11.83
C PRO A 168 8.85 -17.84 -10.53
N GLU A 169 9.43 -17.32 -9.45
CA GLU A 169 9.46 -18.02 -8.15
C GLU A 169 8.06 -18.25 -7.59
N ARG A 170 7.18 -17.23 -7.70
CA ARG A 170 5.78 -17.35 -7.29
C ARG A 170 5.03 -18.38 -8.12
N ASN A 171 5.25 -18.41 -9.43
CA ASN A 171 4.61 -19.38 -10.32
C ASN A 171 5.06 -20.81 -10.01
N GLU A 172 6.36 -21.01 -9.80
CA GLU A 172 6.93 -22.31 -9.46
C GLU A 172 6.31 -22.88 -8.17
N ILE A 173 6.21 -22.03 -7.13
CA ILE A 173 5.69 -22.41 -5.82
C ILE A 173 4.16 -22.57 -5.81
N GLY A 174 3.44 -21.76 -6.60
CA GLY A 174 1.98 -21.76 -6.71
C GLY A 174 1.42 -22.93 -7.51
N HIS A 175 2.20 -23.50 -8.45
CA HIS A 175 1.73 -24.60 -9.29
C HIS A 175 1.81 -25.99 -8.63
N TYR A 176 2.28 -26.14 -7.38
CA TYR A 176 2.50 -27.44 -6.71
C TYR A 176 3.31 -28.45 -7.54
N GLN A 177 3.97 -28.02 -8.62
CA GLN A 177 4.71 -28.88 -9.53
C GLN A 177 6.05 -29.32 -8.95
N ILE A 178 6.48 -28.70 -7.84
CA ILE A 178 7.72 -29.05 -7.14
C ILE A 178 7.38 -29.35 -5.68
N ASN A 179 7.53 -30.62 -5.29
CA ASN A 179 7.65 -31.01 -3.89
C ASN A 179 9.01 -30.50 -3.41
N LEU A 180 9.06 -29.25 -2.95
CA LEU A 180 10.25 -28.69 -2.32
C LEU A 180 10.54 -29.47 -1.03
N THR A 181 11.79 -29.86 -0.84
CA THR A 181 12.21 -30.44 0.44
C THR A 181 12.18 -29.37 1.54
N SER A 182 12.13 -29.78 2.81
CA SER A 182 12.23 -28.83 3.92
C SER A 182 13.52 -28.00 3.83
N GLU A 183 14.64 -28.62 3.43
CA GLU A 183 15.92 -27.93 3.25
C GLU A 183 15.85 -26.84 2.16
N ASP A 184 15.17 -27.10 1.04
CA ASP A 184 14.98 -26.11 -0.02
C ASP A 184 14.11 -24.94 0.46
N ILE A 185 13.06 -25.23 1.23
CA ILE A 185 12.18 -24.22 1.80
C ILE A 185 12.95 -23.32 2.77
N GLU A 186 13.77 -23.90 3.65
CA GLU A 186 14.59 -23.14 4.61
C GLU A 186 15.56 -22.20 3.89
N LYS A 187 16.28 -22.71 2.88
CA LYS A 187 17.20 -21.91 2.06
C LYS A 187 16.49 -20.75 1.37
N ARG A 188 15.32 -21.01 0.76
CA ARG A 188 14.51 -19.98 0.10
C ARG A 188 13.98 -18.94 1.07
N CYS A 189 13.56 -19.33 2.28
CA CYS A 189 13.13 -18.36 3.30
C CYS A 189 14.23 -17.35 3.61
N VAL A 190 15.47 -17.82 3.83
CA VAL A 190 16.61 -16.95 4.13
C VAL A 190 16.97 -16.07 2.93
N GLU A 191 17.04 -16.64 1.72
CA GLU A 191 17.38 -15.89 0.51
C GLU A 191 16.32 -14.83 0.19
N TYR A 192 15.05 -15.21 0.20
CA TYR A 192 13.96 -14.33 -0.20
C TYR A 192 13.71 -13.26 0.86
N GLU A 193 13.93 -13.53 2.15
CA GLU A 193 13.91 -12.49 3.18
C GLU A 193 14.94 -11.40 2.90
N LYS A 194 16.16 -11.77 2.49
CA LYS A 194 17.20 -10.79 2.10
C LYS A 194 16.78 -9.96 0.89
N LYS A 195 16.18 -10.59 -0.13
CA LYS A 195 15.67 -9.86 -1.30
C LYS A 195 14.51 -8.93 -0.93
N LEU A 196 13.62 -9.38 -0.05
CA LEU A 196 12.52 -8.56 0.46
C LEU A 196 13.06 -7.35 1.25
N ALA A 197 14.10 -7.54 2.06
CA ALA A 197 14.75 -6.46 2.79
C ALA A 197 15.30 -5.37 1.85
N VAL A 198 15.84 -5.74 0.69
CA VAL A 198 16.30 -4.77 -0.34
C VAL A 198 15.12 -3.94 -0.87
N ILE A 199 13.98 -4.57 -1.16
CA ILE A 199 12.77 -3.85 -1.61
C ILE A 199 12.26 -2.91 -0.52
N LEU A 200 12.20 -3.37 0.72
CA LEU A 200 11.74 -2.56 1.85
C LEU A 200 12.65 -1.36 2.12
N GLN A 201 13.97 -1.52 2.02
CA GLN A 201 14.92 -0.41 2.10
C GLN A 201 14.68 0.62 1.00
N LYS A 202 14.51 0.18 -0.25
CA LYS A 202 14.18 1.08 -1.38
C LYS A 202 12.84 1.77 -1.21
N MET A 203 11.93 1.21 -0.42
CA MET A 203 10.64 1.80 -0.08
C MET A 203 10.62 2.59 1.24
N ALA A 204 11.73 2.65 1.98
CA ALA A 204 11.72 3.23 3.33
C ALA A 204 11.26 4.70 3.36
N PHE A 205 11.34 5.42 2.24
CA PHE A 205 10.83 6.79 2.07
C PHE A 205 9.32 6.91 2.33
N VAL A 206 8.54 5.82 2.24
CA VAL A 206 7.08 5.85 2.50
C VAL A 206 6.74 6.37 3.90
N VAL A 207 7.70 6.31 4.84
CA VAL A 207 7.58 6.90 6.19
C VAL A 207 7.18 8.38 6.18
N LYS A 208 7.53 9.11 5.11
CA LYS A 208 7.19 10.53 4.89
C LYS A 208 5.72 10.74 4.57
N TYR A 209 5.03 9.72 4.07
CA TYR A 209 3.67 9.80 3.58
C TYR A 209 2.68 9.18 4.59
N LYS A 210 1.40 9.51 4.45
CA LYS A 210 0.35 9.05 5.36
C LYS A 210 -0.84 8.58 4.54
N LEU A 211 -1.15 7.29 4.66
CA LEU A 211 -2.36 6.73 4.09
C LEU A 211 -3.52 7.04 5.05
N ILE A 212 -4.58 7.65 4.55
CA ILE A 212 -5.77 7.98 5.32
C ILE A 212 -7.03 7.56 4.57
N SER A 213 -8.13 7.44 5.30
CA SER A 213 -9.49 7.28 4.75
C SER A 213 -10.31 8.51 5.13
N ILE A 214 -10.98 9.10 4.14
CA ILE A 214 -11.95 10.18 4.33
C ILE A 214 -13.31 9.55 4.46
N ARG A 215 -13.89 9.59 5.66
CA ARG A 215 -15.22 9.03 5.89
C ARG A 215 -16.29 9.95 5.33
N ASP A 216 -16.30 11.19 5.81
CA ASP A 216 -17.28 12.22 5.49
C ASP A 216 -16.61 13.59 5.44
N ILE A 217 -17.19 14.52 4.68
CA ILE A 217 -16.79 15.92 4.65
C ILE A 217 -18.04 16.77 4.95
N HIS A 218 -18.00 17.51 6.06
CA HIS A 218 -19.09 18.42 6.43
C HIS A 218 -18.73 19.85 6.03
N VAL A 219 -19.71 20.57 5.49
CA VAL A 219 -19.57 22.01 5.21
C VAL A 219 -19.94 22.78 6.48
N GLU A 220 -18.99 23.50 7.03
CA GLU A 220 -19.19 24.47 8.11
C GLU A 220 -19.25 25.87 7.52
N LYS A 221 -20.41 26.52 7.64
CA LYS A 221 -20.58 27.92 7.23
C LYS A 221 -21.60 28.59 8.12
N ASP A 222 -21.15 29.52 8.95
CA ASP A 222 -22.04 30.36 9.77
C ASP A 222 -22.32 31.72 9.10
N ARG A 223 -23.04 32.59 9.81
CA ARG A 223 -23.41 33.93 9.29
C ARG A 223 -22.25 34.93 9.32
N ILE A 224 -21.23 34.69 10.14
CA ILE A 224 -20.09 35.58 10.38
C ILE A 224 -18.95 35.23 9.42
N GLN A 225 -18.72 33.95 9.17
CA GLN A 225 -17.77 33.46 8.19
C GLN A 225 -18.19 33.83 6.77
N LYS A 226 -17.27 34.46 6.05
CA LYS A 226 -17.45 34.87 4.66
C LYS A 226 -17.36 33.68 3.69
N ASP A 227 -16.41 32.78 3.95
CA ASP A 227 -16.09 31.63 3.12
C ASP A 227 -16.40 30.32 3.87
N PRO A 228 -16.93 29.27 3.20
CA PRO A 228 -17.19 27.99 3.83
C PRO A 228 -15.89 27.29 4.25
N GLN A 229 -15.95 26.55 5.35
CA GLN A 229 -14.91 25.61 5.76
C GLN A 229 -15.39 24.18 5.61
N PHE A 230 -14.45 23.25 5.40
CA PHE A 230 -14.70 21.84 5.20
C PHE A 230 -14.07 21.05 6.34
N LEU A 231 -14.93 20.41 7.14
CA LEU A 231 -14.55 19.53 8.22
C LEU A 231 -14.44 18.10 7.68
N HIS A 232 -13.22 17.60 7.53
CA HIS A 232 -12.95 16.24 7.09
C HIS A 232 -12.90 15.30 8.29
N ILE A 233 -13.67 14.23 8.23
CA ILE A 233 -13.61 13.13 9.20
C ILE A 233 -12.65 12.08 8.66
N VAL A 234 -11.46 12.00 9.23
CA VAL A 234 -10.35 11.20 8.69
C VAL A 234 -9.93 10.07 9.62
N ASN A 235 -9.60 8.92 9.04
CA ASN A 235 -8.99 7.79 9.73
C ASN A 235 -7.56 7.61 9.24
N LEU A 236 -6.59 7.55 10.16
CA LEU A 236 -5.21 7.23 9.79
C LEU A 236 -5.07 5.73 9.57
N LEU A 237 -4.74 5.31 8.35
CA LEU A 237 -4.61 3.91 7.98
C LEU A 237 -3.17 3.41 8.19
N ASN A 238 -2.82 3.13 9.45
CA ASN A 238 -1.55 2.52 9.82
C ASN A 238 -1.77 1.28 10.71
N SER A 239 -0.95 0.25 10.56
CA SER A 239 -1.14 -1.03 11.27
C SER A 239 -0.71 -1.00 12.74
N GLY A 240 -0.73 0.19 13.35
CA GLY A 240 -0.40 0.43 14.74
C GLY A 240 -1.56 0.24 15.71
N ASP A 241 -2.77 0.57 15.25
CA ASP A 241 -4.02 0.48 16.00
C ASP A 241 -5.09 -0.10 15.07
N SER A 242 -5.79 -1.17 15.48
CA SER A 242 -6.87 -1.78 14.70
C SER A 242 -8.12 -0.90 14.60
N ASP A 243 -8.30 0.00 15.56
CA ASP A 243 -9.58 0.71 15.77
C ASP A 243 -9.59 2.12 15.16
N PHE A 244 -8.73 2.38 14.16
CA PHE A 244 -8.57 3.64 13.42
C PHE A 244 -9.22 4.86 14.10
N LYS A 245 -8.48 5.54 14.99
CA LYS A 245 -9.03 6.72 15.68
C LYS A 245 -9.34 7.83 14.69
N SER A 246 -10.63 8.13 14.54
CA SER A 246 -11.08 9.26 13.71
C SER A 246 -10.56 10.57 14.25
N LYS A 247 -10.12 11.43 13.32
CA LYS A 247 -9.68 12.79 13.59
C LYS A 247 -10.49 13.75 12.73
N GLU A 248 -10.76 14.90 13.28
CA GLU A 248 -11.38 16.01 12.55
C GLU A 248 -10.29 16.93 12.02
N MET A 249 -10.35 17.23 10.73
CA MET A 249 -9.42 18.15 10.06
C MET A 249 -10.20 19.24 9.35
N LYS A 250 -10.06 20.48 9.84
CA LYS A 250 -10.66 21.66 9.20
C LYS A 250 -9.75 22.16 8.09
N ASN A 251 -10.33 22.44 6.93
CA ASN A 251 -9.63 23.04 5.81
C ASN A 251 -10.54 23.93 4.97
N ASN A 252 -9.95 24.80 4.15
CA ASN A 252 -10.67 25.68 3.24
C ASN A 252 -10.98 25.00 1.89
N LEU A 253 -10.29 23.92 1.56
CA LEU A 253 -10.54 23.08 0.37
C LEU A 253 -11.18 21.76 0.79
N TYR A 254 -12.00 21.20 -0.10
CA TYR A 254 -12.55 19.85 0.05
C TYR A 254 -11.74 18.84 -0.76
N THR A 255 -11.85 17.58 -0.37
CA THR A 255 -11.32 16.41 -1.08
C THR A 255 -12.47 15.49 -1.47
N ASP A 256 -12.18 14.25 -1.88
CA ASP A 256 -13.19 13.25 -2.20
C ASP A 256 -13.70 12.54 -0.94
N SER A 257 -15.02 12.47 -0.77
CA SER A 257 -15.63 11.72 0.33
C SER A 257 -15.57 10.21 0.09
N LYS A 258 -15.56 9.41 1.17
CA LYS A 258 -15.51 7.94 1.11
C LYS A 258 -14.34 7.41 0.26
N SER A 259 -13.19 8.07 0.39
CA SER A 259 -12.00 7.81 -0.41
C SER A 259 -10.80 7.43 0.46
N VAL A 260 -9.84 6.71 -0.13
CA VAL A 260 -8.55 6.46 0.49
C VAL A 260 -7.51 7.37 -0.14
N LEU A 261 -6.87 8.22 0.66
CA LEU A 261 -5.92 9.22 0.18
C LEU A 261 -4.51 8.94 0.71
N LEU A 262 -3.51 9.24 -0.12
CA LEU A 262 -2.11 9.30 0.29
C LEU A 262 -1.70 10.77 0.44
N LEU A 263 -1.27 11.17 1.64
CA LEU A 263 -0.87 12.54 1.96
C LEU A 263 0.64 12.66 2.17
N LYS A 264 1.21 13.82 1.82
CA LYS A 264 2.57 14.21 2.25
C LYS A 264 2.63 14.62 3.73
N SER A 265 1.52 15.07 4.30
CA SER A 265 1.44 15.54 5.69
C SER A 265 0.00 15.54 6.21
N LEU A 266 -0.20 15.22 7.48
CA LEU A 266 -1.50 15.40 8.15
C LEU A 266 -1.81 16.87 8.48
N LYS A 267 -0.87 17.79 8.28
CA LYS A 267 -1.10 19.23 8.53
C LYS A 267 -1.76 19.93 7.34
N ASN A 268 -1.61 19.36 6.14
CA ASN A 268 -2.14 19.93 4.91
C ASN A 268 -2.68 18.79 4.04
N ILE A 269 -4.00 18.73 3.91
CA ILE A 269 -4.70 17.73 3.10
C ILE A 269 -4.85 18.16 1.64
N ASP A 270 -4.48 19.39 1.27
CA ASP A 270 -4.60 19.92 -0.11
C ASP A 270 -3.69 19.20 -1.12
N VAL A 271 -2.60 18.59 -0.62
CA VAL A 271 -1.64 17.86 -1.45
C VAL A 271 -1.78 16.37 -1.17
N PHE A 272 -2.65 15.75 -1.96
CA PHE A 272 -3.01 14.35 -1.83
C PHE A 272 -2.95 13.63 -3.17
N LEU A 273 -2.96 12.31 -3.09
CA LEU A 273 -3.22 11.40 -4.20
C LEU A 273 -4.39 10.51 -3.82
N ASN A 274 -5.45 10.47 -4.63
CA ASN A 274 -6.61 9.64 -4.38
C ASN A 274 -6.37 8.21 -4.91
N LEU A 275 -6.49 7.21 -4.03
CA LEU A 275 -6.28 5.81 -4.37
C LEU A 275 -7.59 5.04 -4.58
N SER A 276 -8.74 5.68 -4.43
CA SER A 276 -10.02 5.12 -4.86
C SER A 276 -10.07 5.05 -6.39
N PRO A 277 -10.65 4.00 -6.98
CA PRO A 277 -11.32 2.86 -6.35
C PRO A 277 -10.38 1.66 -6.14
N LEU A 278 -9.07 1.83 -6.32
CA LEU A 278 -8.06 0.75 -6.26
C LEU A 278 -7.82 0.25 -4.84
N ILE A 279 -7.87 1.16 -3.87
CA ILE A 279 -7.86 0.85 -2.44
C ILE A 279 -9.08 1.51 -1.82
N ILE A 280 -9.86 0.74 -1.08
CA ILE A 280 -11.09 1.23 -0.42
C ILE A 280 -11.08 0.87 1.06
N ASP A 281 -11.79 1.67 1.85
CA ASP A 281 -11.98 1.46 3.28
C ASP A 281 -13.46 1.25 3.60
N THR A 282 -13.79 0.05 4.03
CA THR A 282 -15.17 -0.31 4.42
C THR A 282 -15.48 0.03 5.88
N ASN A 283 -14.48 0.47 6.68
CA ASN A 283 -14.70 0.93 8.04
C ASN A 283 -15.65 2.13 8.09
N THR A 284 -15.67 2.91 7.02
CA THR A 284 -16.54 4.08 6.83
C THR A 284 -18.04 3.75 6.74
N GLU A 285 -18.41 2.51 6.40
CA GLU A 285 -19.81 2.14 6.19
C GLU A 285 -20.66 2.11 7.47
N VAL A 286 -21.92 2.48 7.36
CA VAL A 286 -22.88 2.31 8.46
C VAL A 286 -23.64 1.01 8.24
N LEU A 287 -23.51 0.06 9.17
CA LEU A 287 -24.16 -1.25 9.13
C LEU A 287 -25.53 -1.20 9.82
N ASP A 288 -26.48 -0.51 9.18
CA ASP A 288 -27.82 -0.21 9.73
C ASP A 288 -28.95 -1.04 9.10
N THR A 289 -28.67 -1.79 8.04
CA THR A 289 -29.63 -2.66 7.36
C THR A 289 -29.17 -4.11 7.37
N THR A 290 -30.13 -5.04 7.25
CA THR A 290 -29.87 -6.49 7.25
C THR A 290 -28.85 -6.89 6.18
N ASP A 291 -28.96 -6.30 5.00
CA ASP A 291 -28.14 -6.62 3.83
C ASP A 291 -26.68 -6.13 3.96
N LYS A 292 -26.38 -5.32 4.98
CA LYS A 292 -25.04 -4.81 5.26
C LYS A 292 -24.32 -5.58 6.37
N PHE A 293 -24.98 -6.43 7.16
CA PHE A 293 -24.29 -7.18 8.23
C PHE A 293 -23.20 -8.14 7.73
N ASP A 294 -23.26 -8.52 6.45
CA ASP A 294 -22.25 -9.36 5.82
C ASP A 294 -21.00 -8.57 5.38
N ILE A 295 -21.04 -7.23 5.41
CA ILE A 295 -19.90 -6.37 5.07
C ILE A 295 -18.87 -6.44 6.19
N LYS A 296 -17.71 -7.01 5.87
CA LYS A 296 -16.57 -7.03 6.77
C LYS A 296 -15.86 -5.69 6.76
N LYS A 297 -15.48 -5.22 7.95
CA LYS A 297 -14.74 -3.99 8.21
C LYS A 297 -13.25 -4.24 7.99
N ASP A 298 -12.71 -3.71 6.90
CA ASP A 298 -11.31 -3.86 6.48
C ASP A 298 -10.95 -2.84 5.40
N ILE A 299 -9.64 -2.73 5.13
CA ILE A 299 -9.09 -2.13 3.94
C ILE A 299 -9.05 -3.19 2.84
N PHE A 300 -9.56 -2.83 1.67
CA PHE A 300 -9.71 -3.73 0.54
C PHE A 300 -8.92 -3.18 -0.65
N MET A 301 -8.27 -4.08 -1.39
CA MET A 301 -7.52 -3.75 -2.59
C MET A 301 -8.13 -4.43 -3.81
N TYR A 302 -8.27 -3.70 -4.91
CA TYR A 302 -8.84 -4.19 -6.16
C TYR A 302 -8.09 -5.45 -6.66
N THR A 303 -8.81 -6.39 -7.25
CA THR A 303 -8.23 -7.64 -7.79
C THR A 303 -8.66 -7.96 -9.20
N LYS A 304 -9.93 -7.73 -9.53
CA LYS A 304 -10.48 -8.04 -10.85
C LYS A 304 -11.81 -7.33 -11.08
N TYR A 305 -12.11 -7.08 -12.34
CA TYR A 305 -13.39 -6.57 -12.82
C TYR A 305 -14.00 -7.60 -13.75
N ARG A 306 -15.20 -8.08 -13.41
CA ARG A 306 -15.88 -9.12 -14.18
C ARG A 306 -17.38 -8.92 -14.15
N SER A 307 -18.00 -8.93 -15.34
CA SER A 307 -19.46 -8.85 -15.50
C SER A 307 -20.06 -7.60 -14.83
N GLY A 308 -19.41 -6.44 -14.97
CA GLY A 308 -19.87 -5.19 -14.36
C GLY A 308 -19.57 -5.05 -12.87
N HIS A 309 -18.83 -5.98 -12.26
CA HIS A 309 -18.56 -5.97 -10.83
C HIS A 309 -17.06 -5.87 -10.52
N LEU A 310 -16.73 -4.98 -9.58
CA LEU A 310 -15.44 -4.88 -8.94
C LEU A 310 -15.32 -5.94 -7.85
N MET A 311 -14.18 -6.62 -7.83
CA MET A 311 -13.85 -7.56 -6.77
C MET A 311 -12.58 -7.13 -6.07
N TYR A 312 -12.60 -7.29 -4.76
CA TYR A 312 -11.54 -6.86 -3.86
C TYR A 312 -11.04 -8.01 -3.01
N ILE A 313 -9.83 -7.86 -2.48
CA ILE A 313 -9.28 -8.71 -1.44
C ILE A 313 -9.03 -7.88 -0.18
N GLY A 314 -9.46 -8.38 0.96
CA GLY A 314 -9.18 -7.78 2.26
C GLY A 314 -7.69 -7.82 2.57
N THR A 315 -7.27 -6.94 3.47
CA THR A 315 -5.92 -7.00 4.06
C THR A 315 -5.90 -7.91 5.28
N GLU A 316 -6.95 -7.87 6.10
CA GLU A 316 -7.16 -8.74 7.24
C GLU A 316 -8.19 -9.85 6.96
N VAL A 317 -9.23 -9.52 6.21
CA VAL A 317 -10.32 -10.45 5.86
C VAL A 317 -9.84 -11.43 4.80
N THR A 318 -9.87 -12.71 5.16
CA THR A 318 -9.44 -13.83 4.29
C THR A 318 -10.59 -14.46 3.51
N GLU A 319 -11.83 -14.22 3.94
CA GLU A 319 -13.04 -14.70 3.28
C GLU A 319 -13.36 -13.87 2.03
N LYS A 320 -14.07 -14.47 1.08
CA LYS A 320 -14.58 -13.73 -0.08
C LYS A 320 -15.79 -12.91 0.37
N CYS A 321 -15.67 -11.59 0.30
CA CYS A 321 -16.77 -10.68 0.60
C CYS A 321 -17.40 -10.16 -0.70
N ASP A 322 -18.72 -10.10 -0.72
CA ASP A 322 -19.46 -9.35 -1.73
C ASP A 322 -19.61 -7.91 -1.25
N LEU A 323 -18.96 -6.98 -1.94
CA LEU A 323 -18.97 -5.57 -1.58
C LEU A 323 -19.98 -4.74 -2.38
N ARG A 324 -20.88 -5.39 -3.12
CA ARG A 324 -21.93 -4.70 -3.90
C ARG A 324 -22.96 -3.97 -3.04
N SER A 325 -23.06 -4.34 -1.75
CA SER A 325 -23.94 -3.68 -0.77
C SER A 325 -23.34 -2.41 -0.15
N LEU A 326 -22.09 -2.03 -0.50
CA LEU A 326 -21.50 -0.76 -0.06
C LEU A 326 -22.33 0.43 -0.56
N SER A 327 -22.50 1.43 0.30
CA SER A 327 -23.32 2.61 0.00
C SER A 327 -22.81 3.44 -1.19
N ASN A 328 -21.51 3.38 -1.45
CA ASN A 328 -20.83 4.06 -2.55
C ASN A 328 -20.41 3.12 -3.70
N TYR A 329 -20.89 1.87 -3.74
CA TYR A 329 -20.41 0.88 -4.72
C TYR A 329 -20.57 1.34 -6.18
N SER A 330 -21.68 2.00 -6.52
CA SER A 330 -21.89 2.55 -7.87
C SER A 330 -20.89 3.64 -8.23
N ILE A 331 -20.45 4.43 -7.25
CA ILE A 331 -19.41 5.46 -7.43
C ILE A 331 -18.07 4.77 -7.73
N LEU A 332 -17.71 3.73 -6.96
CA LEU A 332 -16.47 2.97 -7.19
C LEU A 332 -16.42 2.35 -8.60
N VAL A 333 -17.54 1.82 -9.09
CA VAL A 333 -17.64 1.28 -10.46
C VAL A 333 -17.46 2.39 -11.49
N ASN A 334 -18.12 3.53 -11.32
CA ASN A 334 -17.99 4.67 -12.23
C ASN A 334 -16.56 5.23 -12.26
N GLU A 335 -15.90 5.35 -11.10
CA GLU A 335 -14.50 5.77 -11.00
C GLU A 335 -13.57 4.80 -11.72
N TYR A 336 -13.79 3.49 -11.56
CA TYR A 336 -12.98 2.48 -12.22
C TYR A 336 -13.15 2.55 -13.75
N GLU A 337 -14.39 2.65 -14.23
CA GLU A 337 -14.68 2.77 -15.65
C GLU A 337 -14.12 4.06 -16.24
N SER A 338 -14.16 5.16 -15.49
CA SER A 338 -13.52 6.43 -15.87
C SER A 338 -12.01 6.26 -16.00
N MET A 339 -11.35 5.68 -14.99
CA MET A 339 -9.91 5.40 -15.01
C MET A 339 -9.52 4.55 -16.23
N VAL A 340 -10.22 3.44 -16.47
CA VAL A 340 -9.95 2.56 -17.62
C VAL A 340 -10.12 3.33 -18.93
N LYS A 341 -11.21 4.09 -19.07
CA LYS A 341 -11.47 4.90 -20.26
C LYS A 341 -10.37 5.94 -20.51
N THR A 342 -9.96 6.66 -19.47
CA THR A 342 -8.93 7.70 -19.55
C THR A 342 -7.55 7.11 -19.91
N ILE A 343 -7.24 5.92 -19.40
CA ILE A 343 -5.95 5.26 -19.68
C ILE A 343 -5.93 4.63 -21.07
N VAL A 344 -7.07 4.19 -21.60
CA VAL A 344 -7.15 3.50 -22.89
C VAL A 344 -7.44 4.46 -24.05
N SER A 345 -7.99 5.65 -23.79
CA SER A 345 -8.19 6.72 -24.78
C SER A 345 -6.88 7.30 -25.27
#